data_AF-A0A0U5L300-F1
#
_entry.id   AF-A0A0U5L300-F1
#
_cell.length_a   1.000
_cell.length_b   1.000
_cell.length_c   1.000
_cell.angle_alpha   90.00
_cell.angle_beta   90.00
_cell.angle_gamma   90.00
#
_symmetry.space_group_name_H-M   'P 1'
#
loop_
_entity.id
_entity.type
_entity.pdbx_description
1 polymer ?
#
loop_
_entity_poly.entity_id
_entity_poly.type
_entity_poly.pdbx_seq_one_letter_code
_entity_poly.pdbx_strand_id
1 'polypeptide(L)'
;MLRLPLLFTALLLAGCASGPQGVTCRGDLSTLDGKALGQSTAKVFDLVNAFNVSNDDVTVESGPLHSNDRLRWIPSAVTKEGYYAQRLSSHHFRLINPYQDNQVTWQCP
;
A
#
# COMPACT_ATOMS: atom_id res chain seq x y z
N MET A 1 9.84 9.11 47.20
CA MET A 1 10.30 7.89 46.49
C MET A 1 9.28 7.34 45.47
N LEU A 2 8.20 8.08 45.15
CA LEU A 2 7.12 7.67 44.24
C LEU A 2 7.30 8.18 42.78
N ARG A 3 8.54 8.28 42.28
CA ARG A 3 8.81 8.83 40.93
C ARG A 3 9.30 7.80 39.92
N LEU A 4 9.93 6.73 40.40
CA LEU A 4 10.49 5.67 39.55
C LEU A 4 9.42 4.79 38.85
N PRO A 5 8.29 4.41 39.48
CA PRO A 5 7.32 3.54 38.80
C PRO A 5 6.55 4.27 37.70
N LEU A 6 6.41 5.61 37.79
CA LEU A 6 5.70 6.43 36.80
C LEU A 6 6.48 6.58 35.49
N LEU A 7 7.82 6.61 35.58
CA LEU A 7 8.70 6.67 34.41
C LEU A 7 8.67 5.35 33.62
N PHE A 8 8.58 4.22 34.31
CA PHE A 8 8.50 2.90 33.67
C PHE A 8 7.18 2.69 32.90
N THR A 9 6.04 3.13 33.45
CA THR A 9 4.76 3.08 32.73
C THR A 9 4.74 4.00 31.51
N ALA A 10 5.36 5.18 31.59
CA ALA A 10 5.47 6.09 30.44
C ALA A 10 6.32 5.51 29.29
N LEU A 11 7.43 4.82 29.60
CA LEU A 11 8.27 4.17 28.57
C LEU A 11 7.55 2.99 27.89
N LEU A 12 6.76 2.21 28.64
CA LEU A 12 6.01 1.07 28.10
C LEU A 12 4.89 1.50 27.12
N LEU A 13 4.30 2.68 27.32
CA LEU A 13 3.26 3.23 26.45
C LEU A 13 3.81 3.84 25.14
N ALA A 14 5.06 4.32 25.13
CA ALA A 14 5.68 4.91 23.94
C ALA A 14 6.08 3.87 22.87
N GLY A 15 6.30 2.62 23.26
CA GLY A 15 6.74 1.55 22.36
C GLY A 15 5.69 1.02 21.38
N CYS A 16 4.41 1.36 21.56
CA CYS A 16 3.32 0.90 20.68
C CYS A 16 2.93 1.91 19.59
N ALA A 17 3.56 3.10 19.54
CA ALA A 17 3.18 4.18 18.63
C ALA A 17 3.91 4.18 17.28
N SER A 18 4.89 3.29 17.06
CA SER A 18 5.57 3.18 15.76
C SER A 18 4.81 2.23 14.84
N GLY A 19 3.73 2.72 14.22
CA GLY A 19 3.18 2.05 13.04
C GLY A 19 4.26 1.92 11.95
N PRO A 20 4.26 0.86 11.12
CA PRO A 20 5.22 0.72 10.03
C PRO A 20 5.18 1.97 9.16
N GLN A 21 6.33 2.62 8.90
CA GLN A 21 6.35 3.78 8.02
C GLN A 21 6.13 3.31 6.58
N GLY A 22 5.15 3.90 5.89
CA GLY A 22 4.99 3.67 4.45
C GLY A 22 6.29 3.97 3.70
N VAL A 23 6.59 3.18 2.67
CA VAL A 23 7.83 3.25 1.88
C VAL A 23 7.60 4.00 0.58
N THR A 24 8.55 4.83 0.16
CA THR A 24 8.50 5.49 -1.14
C THR A 24 8.87 4.50 -2.23
N CYS A 25 7.95 4.28 -3.16
CA CYS A 25 8.10 3.32 -4.26
C CYS A 25 8.03 4.06 -5.59
N ARG A 26 8.84 3.59 -6.55
CA ARG A 26 8.74 4.04 -7.95
C ARG A 26 7.88 3.06 -8.71
N GLY A 27 7.08 3.57 -9.64
CA GLY A 27 6.24 2.74 -10.47
C GLY A 27 6.17 3.20 -11.90
N ASP A 28 5.86 2.26 -12.78
CA ASP A 28 5.68 2.51 -14.20
C ASP A 28 4.19 2.69 -14.49
N LEU A 29 3.85 3.82 -15.09
CA LEU A 29 2.51 4.12 -15.58
C LEU A 29 2.43 3.64 -17.02
N SER A 30 1.42 2.81 -17.31
CA SER A 30 1.19 2.24 -18.63
C SER A 30 -0.30 2.17 -18.92
N THR A 31 -0.66 2.06 -20.19
CA THR A 31 -2.00 1.64 -20.60
C THR A 31 -2.25 0.17 -20.21
N LEU A 32 -3.50 -0.28 -20.28
CA LEU A 32 -3.81 -1.68 -19.96
C LEU A 32 -3.22 -2.68 -20.95
N ASP A 33 -2.97 -2.26 -22.20
CA ASP A 33 -2.27 -3.05 -23.22
C ASP A 33 -0.74 -2.94 -23.14
N GLY A 34 -0.20 -2.16 -22.19
CA GLY A 34 1.23 -2.13 -21.85
C GLY A 34 2.05 -1.03 -22.53
N LYS A 35 1.43 -0.08 -23.23
CA LYS A 35 2.12 1.11 -23.74
C LYS A 35 2.54 2.00 -22.56
N ALA A 36 3.82 2.34 -22.49
CA ALA A 36 4.34 3.23 -21.45
C ALA A 36 3.73 4.64 -21.57
N LEU A 37 3.26 5.18 -20.44
CA LEU A 37 2.73 6.53 -20.29
C LEU A 37 3.65 7.41 -19.43
N GLY A 38 4.49 6.81 -18.58
CA GLY A 38 5.46 7.53 -17.77
C GLY A 38 5.82 6.80 -16.49
N GLN A 39 6.22 7.55 -15.48
CA GLN A 39 6.55 7.05 -14.15
C GLN A 39 5.67 7.71 -13.08
N SER A 40 5.50 7.01 -11.98
CA SER A 40 4.81 7.46 -10.78
C SER A 40 5.71 7.26 -9.57
N THR A 41 5.66 8.18 -8.61
CA THR A 41 6.24 7.98 -7.28
C THR A 41 5.11 8.08 -6.28
N ALA A 42 5.01 7.08 -5.40
CA ALA A 42 4.00 7.06 -4.36
C ALA A 42 4.55 6.41 -3.09
N LYS A 43 3.98 6.78 -1.95
CA LYS A 43 4.23 6.12 -0.68
C LYS A 43 3.24 4.97 -0.53
N VAL A 44 3.77 3.76 -0.37
CA VAL A 44 2.97 2.54 -0.16
C VAL A 44 3.02 2.16 1.31
N PHE A 45 1.86 1.96 1.91
CA PHE A 45 1.71 1.42 3.25
C PHE A 45 1.11 0.03 3.15
N ASP A 46 1.91 -1.01 3.44
CA ASP A 46 1.45 -2.40 3.35
C ASP A 46 0.91 -2.90 4.71
N LEU A 47 -0.31 -3.42 4.70
CA LEU A 47 -0.99 -4.07 5.82
C LEU A 47 -1.14 -5.58 5.53
N VAL A 48 -1.51 -6.36 6.56
CA VAL A 48 -1.65 -7.83 6.44
C VAL A 48 -2.56 -8.26 5.28
N ASN A 49 -3.69 -7.58 5.12
CA ASN A 49 -4.72 -7.90 4.12
C ASN A 49 -5.18 -6.69 3.30
N ALA A 50 -4.46 -5.59 3.33
CA ALA A 50 -4.75 -4.38 2.56
C ALA A 50 -3.45 -3.61 2.32
N PHE A 51 -3.45 -2.67 1.39
CA PHE A 51 -2.42 -1.64 1.28
C PHE A 51 -3.06 -0.30 0.93
N ASN A 52 -2.35 0.77 1.27
CA ASN A 52 -2.69 2.13 0.88
C ASN A 52 -1.58 2.67 -0.02
N VAL A 53 -1.97 3.44 -1.02
CA VAL A 53 -1.03 4.17 -1.87
C VAL A 53 -1.37 5.65 -1.81
N SER A 54 -0.40 6.48 -1.48
CA SER A 54 -0.57 7.92 -1.39
C SER A 54 0.49 8.65 -2.20
N ASN A 55 0.09 9.68 -2.94
CA ASN A 55 0.97 10.73 -3.44
C ASN A 55 0.58 12.08 -2.80
N ASP A 56 1.14 13.19 -3.29
CA ASP A 56 0.92 14.52 -2.71
C ASP A 56 -0.56 14.99 -2.79
N ASP A 57 -1.34 14.43 -3.71
CA ASP A 57 -2.71 14.88 -4.01
C ASP A 57 -3.80 13.89 -3.56
N VAL A 58 -3.51 12.59 -3.57
CA VAL A 58 -4.51 11.54 -3.37
C VAL A 58 -3.97 10.37 -2.55
N THR A 59 -4.86 9.78 -1.75
CA THR A 59 -4.65 8.49 -1.09
C THR A 59 -5.72 7.52 -1.54
N VAL A 60 -5.30 6.33 -1.97
CA VAL A 60 -6.18 5.24 -2.40
C VAL A 60 -5.99 4.07 -1.45
N GLU A 61 -7.10 3.60 -0.88
CA GLU A 61 -7.13 2.39 -0.07
C GLU A 61 -7.57 1.21 -0.93
N SER A 62 -6.77 0.14 -0.98
CA SER A 62 -7.12 -1.07 -1.74
C SER A 62 -8.41 -1.73 -1.23
N GLY A 63 -8.71 -1.60 0.06
CA GLY A 63 -9.71 -2.42 0.75
C GLY A 63 -9.19 -3.82 1.09
N PRO A 64 -10.06 -4.72 1.60
CA PRO A 64 -9.67 -6.06 1.97
C PRO A 64 -9.30 -6.89 0.73
N LEU A 65 -8.02 -7.25 0.60
CA LEU A 65 -7.54 -8.09 -0.48
C LEU A 65 -8.06 -9.52 -0.32
N HIS A 66 -8.68 -10.04 -1.38
CA HIS A 66 -9.24 -11.39 -1.42
C HIS A 66 -8.31 -12.33 -2.20
N SER A 67 -7.96 -13.47 -1.60
CA SER A 67 -7.33 -14.61 -2.27
C SER A 67 -7.45 -15.86 -1.39
N ASN A 68 -7.88 -16.98 -1.98
CA ASN A 68 -7.97 -18.28 -1.30
C ASN A 68 -6.60 -18.98 -1.20
N ASP A 69 -5.63 -18.57 -2.03
CA ASP A 69 -4.27 -19.11 -2.08
C ASP A 69 -3.35 -18.12 -2.79
N ARG A 70 -2.45 -17.48 -2.03
CA ARG A 70 -1.55 -16.44 -2.55
C ARG A 70 -0.46 -16.98 -3.48
N LEU A 71 -0.25 -18.30 -3.54
CA LEU A 71 0.68 -18.93 -4.48
C LEU A 71 0.07 -19.15 -5.86
N ARG A 72 -1.27 -19.22 -5.93
CA ARG A 72 -2.01 -19.42 -7.18
C ARG A 72 -2.72 -18.16 -7.68
N TRP A 73 -3.14 -17.29 -6.78
CA TRP A 73 -3.97 -16.13 -7.10
C TRP A 73 -3.41 -14.86 -6.48
N ILE A 74 -3.32 -13.82 -7.30
CA ILE A 74 -2.93 -12.47 -6.88
C ILE A 74 -4.00 -11.93 -5.92
N PRO A 75 -3.64 -11.59 -4.67
CA PRO A 75 -4.56 -10.90 -3.77
C PRO A 75 -5.01 -9.55 -4.34
N SER A 76 -6.32 -9.35 -4.43
CA SER A 76 -6.89 -8.18 -5.09
C SER A 76 -8.20 -7.71 -4.47
N ALA A 77 -8.54 -6.45 -4.73
CA ALA A 77 -9.79 -5.83 -4.31
C ALA A 77 -10.18 -4.70 -5.27
N VAL A 78 -11.47 -4.33 -5.25
CA VAL A 78 -11.96 -3.13 -5.92
C VAL A 78 -12.03 -2.01 -4.88
N THR A 79 -11.38 -0.88 -5.14
CA THR A 79 -11.36 0.27 -4.23
C THR A 79 -12.70 0.99 -4.23
N LYS A 80 -12.94 1.90 -3.28
CA LYS A 80 -14.19 2.69 -3.22
C LYS A 80 -14.38 3.56 -4.46
N GLU A 81 -13.27 4.00 -5.07
CA GLU A 81 -13.21 4.81 -6.28
C GLU A 81 -13.40 3.97 -7.56
N GLY A 82 -13.45 2.63 -7.43
CA GLY A 82 -13.63 1.72 -8.56
C GLY A 82 -12.33 1.30 -9.25
N TYR A 83 -11.17 1.54 -8.64
CA TYR A 83 -9.90 1.00 -9.14
C TYR A 83 -9.76 -0.47 -8.78
N TYR A 84 -9.02 -1.23 -9.59
CA TYR A 84 -8.66 -2.60 -9.25
C TYR A 84 -7.26 -2.64 -8.65
N ALA A 85 -7.18 -2.94 -7.36
CA ALA A 85 -5.96 -2.97 -6.57
C ALA A 85 -5.44 -4.40 -6.46
N GLN A 86 -4.13 -4.60 -6.64
CA GLN A 86 -3.49 -5.91 -6.61
C GLN A 86 -2.16 -5.87 -5.85
N ARG A 87 -1.93 -6.88 -5.00
CA ARG A 87 -0.63 -7.16 -4.39
C ARG A 87 0.06 -8.28 -5.17
N LEU A 88 0.99 -7.92 -6.06
CA LEU A 88 1.69 -8.88 -6.92
C LEU A 88 2.77 -9.65 -6.16
N SER A 89 3.41 -9.01 -5.18
CA SER A 89 4.36 -9.62 -4.24
C SER A 89 4.43 -8.78 -2.96
N SER A 90 5.36 -9.09 -2.05
CA SER A 90 5.64 -8.26 -0.88
C SER A 90 6.21 -6.87 -1.22
N HIS A 91 6.72 -6.68 -2.45
CA HIS A 91 7.35 -5.43 -2.88
C HIS A 91 6.73 -4.86 -4.16
N HIS A 92 5.70 -5.49 -4.73
CA HIS A 92 5.08 -5.06 -5.98
C HIS A 92 3.58 -4.88 -5.81
N PHE A 93 3.10 -3.67 -6.10
CA PHE A 93 1.72 -3.25 -5.92
C PHE A 93 1.22 -2.65 -7.22
N ARG A 94 -0.02 -2.94 -7.58
CA ARG A 94 -0.63 -2.41 -8.80
C ARG A 94 -1.97 -1.79 -8.51
N LEU A 95 -2.23 -0.66 -9.16
CA LEU A 95 -3.53 -0.04 -9.23
C LEU A 95 -3.92 0.12 -10.69
N ILE A 96 -5.09 -0.38 -11.04
CA ILE A 96 -5.64 -0.33 -12.40
C ILE A 96 -6.84 0.61 -12.38
N ASN A 97 -6.81 1.64 -13.23
CA ASN A 97 -7.94 2.51 -13.49
C ASN A 97 -8.59 2.15 -14.83
N PRO A 98 -9.67 1.35 -14.83
CA PRO A 98 -10.32 0.94 -16.07
C PRO A 98 -10.98 2.11 -16.81
N TYR A 99 -11.33 3.20 -16.12
CA TYR A 99 -11.99 4.36 -16.73
C TYR A 99 -11.04 5.20 -17.59
N GLN A 100 -9.73 5.11 -17.34
CA GLN A 100 -8.70 5.86 -18.06
C GLN A 100 -7.78 4.97 -18.89
N ASP A 101 -8.12 3.68 -19.03
CA ASP A 101 -7.32 2.68 -19.72
C ASP A 101 -5.86 2.69 -19.26
N ASN A 102 -5.62 2.82 -17.95
CA ASN A 102 -4.26 2.85 -17.42
C ASN A 102 -4.10 2.03 -16.14
N GLN A 103 -2.85 1.69 -15.87
CA GLN A 103 -2.41 1.02 -14.68
C GLN A 103 -1.06 1.56 -14.27
N VAL A 104 -0.78 1.47 -12.99
CA VAL A 104 0.54 1.76 -12.45
C VAL A 104 0.99 0.60 -11.59
N THR A 105 2.23 0.17 -11.76
CA THR A 105 2.84 -0.87 -10.93
C THR A 105 4.02 -0.27 -10.19
N TRP A 106 3.93 -0.19 -8.87
CA TRP A 106 5.01 0.26 -8.00
C TRP A 106 5.87 -0.90 -7.53
N GLN A 107 7.18 -0.70 -7.57
CA GLN A 107 8.19 -1.54 -6.97
C GLN A 107 8.80 -0.81 -5.77
N CYS A 108 8.70 -1.45 -4.61
CA CYS A 108 9.18 -0.96 -3.33
C CYS A 108 10.53 -1.60 -2.96
N PRO A 109 11.38 -0.92 -2.16
CA PRO A 109 12.61 -1.50 -1.64
C PRO A 109 12.38 -2.68 -0.68
#